data_AF-A0A117T1N3-F1
#
_entry.id   AF-A0A117T1N3-F1
#
_cell.length_a   1.000
_cell.length_b   1.000
_cell.length_c   1.000
_cell.angle_alpha   90.00
_cell.angle_beta   90.00
_cell.angle_gamma   90.00
#
_symmetry.space_group_name_H-M   'P 1'
#
loop_
_entity.id
_entity.type
_entity.pdbx_description
1 polymer ?
#
loop_
_entity_poly.entity_id
_entity_poly.type
_entity_poly.pdbx_seq_one_letter_code
_entity_poly.pdbx_strand_id
1 'polypeptide(L)'
;MISGSGRERGELIRGFYETASGWDESLDYPRVRPETIAALGELGGPAAAAVYAAGIRQAVGRRGVQLTPAGRLRQETGYDLQYSDPRVLETAATLRQRYAR
;
A
#
# COMPACT_ATOMS: atom_id res chain seq x y z
N MET A 1 -8.64 -6.77 6.66
CA MET A 1 -7.52 -7.72 6.50
C MET A 1 -7.06 -7.57 5.06
N ILE A 2 -5.79 -7.23 4.82
CA ILE A 2 -5.26 -7.21 3.44
C ILE A 2 -4.90 -8.66 3.13
N SER A 3 -5.69 -9.30 2.27
CA SER A 3 -5.47 -10.67 1.81
C SER A 3 -4.52 -10.65 0.61
N GLY A 4 -3.72 -11.71 0.44
CA GLY A 4 -2.78 -11.89 -0.68
C GLY A 4 -1.31 -11.99 -0.24
N SER A 5 -0.45 -12.48 -1.13
CA SER A 5 1.01 -12.59 -0.89
C SER A 5 1.76 -11.35 -1.37
N GLY A 6 2.91 -11.06 -0.73
CA GLY A 6 3.84 -10.04 -1.19
C GLY A 6 4.37 -10.35 -2.59
N ARG A 7 4.56 -11.63 -2.91
CA ARG A 7 4.96 -12.09 -4.23
C ARG A 7 3.93 -11.72 -5.31
N GLU A 8 2.66 -12.08 -5.14
CA GLU A 8 1.58 -11.73 -6.09
C GLU A 8 1.48 -10.23 -6.30
N ARG A 9 1.62 -9.44 -5.23
CA ARG A 9 1.66 -7.98 -5.35
C ARG A 9 2.89 -7.50 -6.11
N GLY A 10 4.05 -8.10 -5.87
CA GLY A 10 5.28 -7.81 -6.60
C GLY A 10 5.15 -8.08 -8.10
N GLU A 11 4.50 -9.18 -8.46
CA GLU A 11 4.20 -9.55 -9.86
C GLU A 11 3.33 -8.48 -10.55
N LEU A 12 2.27 -8.02 -9.88
CA LEU A 12 1.41 -6.96 -10.42
C LEU A 12 2.17 -5.64 -10.66
N ILE A 13 3.04 -5.24 -9.73
CA ILE A 13 3.83 -4.00 -9.86
C ILE A 13 4.86 -4.16 -10.98
N ARG A 14 5.50 -5.33 -11.10
CA ARG A 14 6.41 -5.63 -12.21
C ARG A 14 5.69 -5.49 -13.56
N GLY A 15 4.55 -6.15 -13.73
CA GLY A 15 3.77 -6.09 -14.97
C GLY A 15 3.30 -4.68 -15.33
N PHE A 16 3.00 -3.84 -14.32
CA PHE A 16 2.70 -2.43 -14.55
C PHE A 16 3.88 -1.70 -15.21
N TYR A 17 5.10 -1.84 -14.67
CA TYR A 17 6.26 -1.15 -15.22
C TYR A 17 6.65 -1.70 -16.59
N GLU A 18 6.60 -3.01 -16.81
CA GLU A 18 6.82 -3.63 -18.12
C GLU A 18 5.85 -3.07 -19.16
N THR A 19 4.56 -3.00 -18.83
CA THR A 19 3.54 -2.47 -19.75
C THR A 19 3.71 -0.96 -19.97
N ALA A 20 3.95 -0.18 -18.92
CA ALA A 20 4.05 1.27 -19.01
C ALA A 20 5.31 1.75 -19.74
N SER A 21 6.42 1.03 -19.59
CA SER A 21 7.67 1.30 -20.31
C SER A 21 7.65 0.80 -21.75
N GLY A 22 6.65 0.00 -22.14
CA GLY A 22 6.69 -0.70 -23.42
C GLY A 22 7.85 -1.69 -23.50
N TRP A 23 8.25 -2.26 -22.35
CA TRP A 23 9.39 -3.17 -22.21
C TRP A 23 10.76 -2.52 -22.50
N ASP A 24 10.84 -1.19 -22.51
CA ASP A 24 12.09 -0.47 -22.71
C ASP A 24 12.93 -0.44 -21.43
N GLU A 25 13.84 -1.41 -21.30
CA GLU A 25 14.76 -1.51 -20.17
C GLU A 25 15.86 -0.43 -20.14
N SER A 26 15.89 0.52 -21.08
CA SER A 26 16.80 1.67 -21.00
C SER A 26 16.26 2.80 -20.11
N LEU A 27 14.95 2.80 -19.83
CA LEU A 27 14.30 3.80 -18.99
C LEU A 27 14.61 3.58 -17.51
N ASP A 28 14.71 4.69 -16.78
CA ASP A 28 14.95 4.71 -15.33
C ASP A 28 13.62 4.52 -14.57
N TYR A 29 13.35 3.27 -14.20
CA TYR A 29 12.21 2.89 -13.36
C TYR A 29 12.60 1.70 -12.47
N PRO A 30 11.89 1.46 -11.35
CA PRO A 30 12.19 0.35 -10.46
C PRO A 30 12.19 -1.01 -11.18
N ARG A 31 13.30 -1.74 -11.08
CA ARG A 31 13.39 -3.16 -11.49
C ARG A 31 12.81 -4.03 -10.38
N VAL A 32 11.49 -4.23 -10.44
CA VAL A 32 10.75 -4.95 -9.39
C VAL A 32 11.13 -6.42 -9.37
N ARG A 33 11.56 -6.90 -8.20
CA ARG A 33 11.89 -8.31 -7.94
C ARG A 33 10.85 -8.89 -6.98
N PRO A 34 9.82 -9.62 -7.46
CA PRO A 34 8.75 -10.13 -6.61
C PRO A 34 9.25 -10.98 -5.43
N GLU A 35 10.36 -11.69 -5.60
CA GLU A 35 11.00 -12.49 -4.55
C GLU A 35 11.56 -11.67 -3.37
N THR A 36 11.72 -10.36 -3.53
CA THR A 36 12.18 -9.45 -2.46
C THR A 36 11.01 -8.73 -1.78
N ILE A 37 9.77 -9.11 -2.06
CA ILE A 37 8.56 -8.47 -1.54
C ILE A 37 7.75 -9.49 -0.73
N ALA A 38 7.42 -9.13 0.52
CA ALA A 38 6.65 -9.96 1.42
C ALA A 38 5.71 -9.10 2.28
N ALA A 39 4.53 -9.62 2.58
CA ALA A 39 3.65 -9.11 3.61
C ALA A 39 4.25 -9.42 4.99
N LEU A 40 3.97 -8.58 5.99
CA LEU A 40 4.41 -8.83 7.36
C LEU A 40 3.93 -10.19 7.89
N GLY A 41 2.76 -10.65 7.45
CA GLY A 41 2.23 -11.97 7.78
C GLY A 41 3.09 -13.13 7.27
N GLU A 42 3.77 -12.96 6.14
CA GLU A 42 4.67 -13.95 5.55
C GLU A 42 6.04 -13.98 6.25
N LEU A 43 6.47 -12.84 6.78
CA LEU A 43 7.77 -12.71 7.46
C LEU A 43 7.73 -13.10 8.94
N GLY A 44 6.60 -12.84 9.62
CA GLY A 44 6.50 -12.98 11.09
C GLY A 44 5.23 -13.69 11.57
N GLY A 45 4.48 -14.32 10.67
CA GLY A 45 3.22 -15.01 10.99
C GLY A 45 2.00 -14.08 11.05
N PRO A 46 0.78 -14.63 11.15
CA PRO A 46 -0.48 -13.91 10.92
C PRO A 46 -0.71 -12.71 11.85
N ALA A 47 -0.10 -12.71 13.05
CA ALA A 47 -0.21 -11.62 14.01
C ALA A 47 0.81 -10.48 13.78
N ALA A 48 1.84 -10.67 12.93
CA ALA A 48 2.97 -9.75 12.80
C ALA A 48 2.54 -8.32 12.44
N ALA A 49 1.57 -8.16 11.54
CA ALA A 49 1.06 -6.84 11.17
C ALA A 49 0.41 -6.12 12.36
N ALA A 50 -0.36 -6.85 13.18
CA ALA A 50 -1.01 -6.28 14.36
C ALA A 50 0.02 -5.90 15.45
N VAL A 51 1.01 -6.77 15.68
CA VAL A 51 2.11 -6.53 16.62
C VAL A 51 2.95 -5.32 16.19
N TYR A 52 3.33 -5.25 14.91
CA TYR A 52 4.06 -4.13 14.35
C TYR A 52 3.29 -2.81 14.53
N ALA A 53 2.01 -2.78 14.16
CA ALA A 53 1.17 -1.60 14.33
C ALA A 53 1.03 -1.18 15.80
N ALA A 54 0.93 -2.13 16.74
CA ALA A 54 0.91 -1.85 18.17
C ALA A 54 2.23 -1.24 18.66
N GLY A 55 3.37 -1.78 18.19
CA GLY A 55 4.69 -1.24 18.49
C GLY A 55 4.87 0.19 18.01
N ILE A 56 4.42 0.51 16.79
CA ILE A 56 4.42 1.89 16.27
C ILE A 56 3.58 2.81 17.16
N ARG A 57 2.35 2.42 17.50
CA ARG A 57 1.48 3.23 18.39
C ARG A 57 2.14 3.51 19.74
N GLN A 58 2.82 2.51 20.31
CA GLN A 58 3.55 2.69 21.56
C GLN A 58 4.76 3.63 21.40
N ALA A 59 5.54 3.46 20.33
CA ALA A 59 6.73 4.26 20.08
C ALA A 59 6.40 5.75 19.86
N VAL A 60 5.34 6.06 19.10
CA VAL A 60 4.91 7.44 18.89
C VAL A 60 4.29 8.04 20.15
N GLY A 61 3.53 7.26 20.92
CA GLY A 61 2.99 7.69 22.22
C GLY A 61 4.10 8.05 23.21
N ARG A 62 5.19 7.26 23.27
CA ARG A 62 6.38 7.57 24.08
C ARG A 62 7.07 8.89 23.69
N ARG A 63 6.87 9.35 22.44
CA ARG A 63 7.38 10.65 21.95
C ARG A 63 6.37 11.79 22.13
N GLY A 64 5.27 11.56 22.85
CA GLY A 64 4.24 12.57 23.08
C GLY A 64 3.28 12.78 21.92
N VAL A 65 3.35 11.96 20.86
CA VAL A 65 2.42 12.06 19.74
C VAL A 65 1.06 11.53 20.15
N GLN A 66 0.04 12.38 20.04
CA GLN A 66 -1.36 11.99 20.23
C GLN A 66 -1.90 11.49 18.90
N LEU A 67 -2.30 10.21 18.85
CA LEU A 67 -2.92 9.62 17.68
C LEU A 67 -4.41 9.93 17.66
N THR A 68 -4.86 10.62 16.62
CA THR A 68 -6.28 10.88 16.38
C THR A 68 -6.95 9.61 15.81
N PRO A 69 -8.00 9.08 16.46
CA PRO A 69 -8.78 7.99 15.89
C PRO A 69 -9.37 8.39 14.53
N ALA A 70 -9.39 7.48 13.56
CA ALA A 70 -9.86 7.77 12.19
C ALA A 70 -11.26 8.39 12.15
N GLY A 71 -12.19 7.91 12.98
CA GLY A 71 -13.54 8.47 13.08
C GLY A 71 -13.55 9.93 13.54
N ARG A 72 -12.65 10.30 14.48
CA ARG A 72 -12.49 11.68 14.94
C ARG A 72 -11.84 12.55 13.87
N LEU A 73 -10.78 12.05 13.21
CA LEU A 73 -10.12 12.76 12.11
C LEU A 73 -11.13 13.16 11.02
N ARG A 74 -12.00 12.22 10.63
CA ARG A 74 -13.06 12.47 9.64
C ARG A 74 -14.07 13.51 10.09
N GLN A 75 -14.49 13.47 11.35
CA GLN A 75 -15.44 14.44 11.91
C GLN A 75 -14.84 15.85 11.97
N GLU A 76 -13.59 15.98 12.38
CA GLU A 76 -12.92 17.28 12.61
C GLU A 76 -12.41 17.92 11.32
N THR A 77 -12.01 17.12 10.33
CA THR A 77 -11.28 17.62 9.15
C THR A 77 -11.93 17.23 7.81
N GLY A 78 -12.93 16.35 7.82
CA GLY A 78 -13.46 15.74 6.61
C GLY A 78 -12.53 14.70 5.96
N TYR A 79 -11.28 14.56 6.42
CA TYR A 79 -10.34 13.58 5.90
C TYR A 79 -10.64 12.18 6.44
N ASP A 80 -10.79 11.24 5.51
CA ASP A 80 -10.77 9.81 5.80
C ASP A 80 -9.40 9.25 5.38
N LEU A 81 -8.87 8.29 6.13
CA LEU A 81 -7.62 7.58 5.79
C LEU A 81 -7.82 6.56 4.67
N GLN A 82 -9.04 6.48 4.11
CA GLN A 82 -9.34 5.81 2.86
C GLN A 82 -9.08 6.74 1.67
N TYR A 83 -8.79 6.17 0.49
CA TYR A 83 -8.71 6.94 -0.75
C TYR A 83 -10.10 7.55 -1.05
N SER A 84 -10.34 8.79 -0.63
CA SER A 84 -11.60 9.52 -0.83
C SER A 84 -11.47 10.66 -1.84
N ASP A 85 -10.24 11.01 -2.25
CA ASP A 85 -10.01 12.00 -3.29
C ASP A 85 -10.60 11.49 -4.61
N PRO A 86 -11.59 12.20 -5.20
CA PRO A 86 -12.23 11.80 -6.45
C PRO A 86 -11.23 11.56 -7.57
N ARG A 87 -10.11 12.30 -7.60
CA ARG A 87 -9.06 12.16 -8.63
C ARG A 87 -8.28 10.87 -8.45
N VAL A 88 -8.01 10.47 -7.20
CA VAL A 88 -7.33 9.20 -6.89
C VAL A 88 -8.26 8.04 -7.20
N LEU A 89 -9.54 8.15 -6.87
CA LEU A 89 -10.55 7.15 -7.20
C LEU A 89 -10.78 7.02 -8.71
N GLU A 90 -10.87 8.14 -9.42
CA GLU A 90 -11.00 8.19 -10.88
C GLU A 90 -9.77 7.60 -11.56
N THR A 91 -8.57 8.00 -11.14
CA THR A 91 -7.31 7.43 -11.65
C THR A 91 -7.25 5.93 -11.39
N ALA A 92 -7.58 5.47 -10.18
CA ALA A 92 -7.65 4.05 -9.86
C ALA A 92 -8.67 3.31 -10.75
N ALA A 93 -9.83 3.93 -11.04
CA ALA A 93 -10.84 3.37 -11.93
C ALA A 93 -10.34 3.30 -13.40
N THR A 94 -9.72 4.35 -13.92
CA THR A 94 -9.13 4.39 -15.26
C THR A 94 -8.04 3.35 -15.42
N LEU A 95 -7.13 3.23 -14.45
CA LEU A 95 -6.07 2.22 -14.45
C LEU A 95 -6.66 0.81 -14.44
N ARG A 96 -7.70 0.57 -13.62
CA ARG A 96 -8.37 -0.73 -13.57
C ARG A 96 -9.07 -1.07 -14.89
N GLN A 97 -9.73 -0.12 -15.55
CA GLN A 97 -10.34 -0.34 -16.86
C GLN A 97 -9.30 -0.62 -17.95
N ARG A 98 -8.17 0.08 -17.92
CA ARG A 98 -7.13 -0.01 -18.96
C ARG A 98 -6.29 -1.28 -18.87
N TYR A 99 -6.08 -1.81 -17.66
CA TYR A 99 -5.12 -2.90 -17.40
C TYR A 99 -5.74 -4.17 -16.79
N ALA A 100 -7.07 -4.28 -16.66
CA ALA A 100 -7.74 -5.51 -16.20
C ALA A 100 -7.92 -6.58 -17.29
N ARG A 101 -6.99 -6.68 -18.24
CA ARG A 101 -6.95 -7.75 -19.26
C ARG A 101 -5.81 -8.71 -18.98
#